data_AF-A0A1S0U981-F1
#
_entry.id   AF-A0A1S0U981-F1
#
_cell.length_a   1.000
_cell.length_b   1.000
_cell.length_c   1.000
_cell.angle_alpha   90.00
_cell.angle_beta   90.00
_cell.angle_gamma   90.00
#
_symmetry.space_group_name_H-M   'P 1'
#
loop_
_entity.id
_entity.type
_entity.pdbx_description
1 polymer ?
#
loop_
_entity_poly.entity_id
_entity_poly.type
_entity_poly.pdbx_seq_one_letter_code
_entity_poly.pdbx_strand_id
1 'polypeptide(L)'
;MPRGQSSIPSLKNPDADKVRPEIKKICEKFMLSDDSLMKVSKIMEDEMNRGLRNEPSCLEMLPSFIRGVPNGTERGDFLALDLGGTNFRVLLIKLKGDVAEMTGKVYRIPEEIMRGVGTVLFDHISQCLADFLEEHDLKECKELPLGFTFSFPVQQENLTTGRLISWTKGFNAKGVEGQDVVQCLRDACNRRKDISIDVVALLNDTVGTLMACAFKDSTCQIGVILGTGTNACYMEKLSNCPKLKKYGFDDDRYPKEVSLK
;
A
#
# COMPACT_ATOMS: atom_id res chain seq x y z
N MET A 1 -8.65 11.24 -31.45
CA MET A 1 -10.12 11.28 -31.44
C MET A 1 -10.56 12.37 -30.47
N PRO A 2 -11.60 13.18 -30.76
CA PRO A 2 -12.05 14.23 -29.85
C PRO A 2 -12.62 13.60 -28.58
N ARG A 3 -12.33 14.17 -27.41
CA ARG A 3 -12.93 13.77 -26.13
C ARG A 3 -14.44 13.97 -26.24
N GLY A 4 -15.18 12.87 -26.32
CA GLY A 4 -16.63 12.90 -26.17
C GLY A 4 -16.97 13.49 -24.82
N GLN A 5 -17.84 14.50 -24.80
CA GLN A 5 -18.50 14.95 -23.59
C GLN A 5 -19.28 13.77 -23.02
N SER A 6 -18.73 13.09 -22.01
CA SER A 6 -19.51 12.19 -21.18
C SER A 6 -20.44 13.06 -20.34
N SER A 7 -21.66 13.27 -20.82
CA SER A 7 -22.73 13.82 -20.00
C SER A 7 -22.91 12.90 -18.79
N ILE A 8 -22.71 13.45 -17.60
CA ILE A 8 -23.08 12.80 -16.34
C ILE A 8 -24.55 12.40 -16.50
N PRO A 9 -24.93 11.12 -16.33
CA PRO A 9 -26.32 10.73 -16.43
C PRO A 9 -27.10 11.52 -15.39
N SER A 10 -28.03 12.35 -15.88
CA SER A 10 -28.98 13.07 -15.05
C SER A 10 -29.79 12.03 -14.27
N LEU A 11 -29.37 11.77 -13.03
CA LEU A 11 -30.15 11.07 -12.00
C LEU A 11 -31.32 11.96 -11.57
N LYS A 12 -32.19 12.34 -12.52
CA LYS A 12 -33.47 12.94 -12.17
C LYS A 12 -34.37 11.82 -11.68
N ASN A 13 -34.28 11.55 -10.39
CA ASN A 13 -35.22 10.72 -9.68
C ASN A 13 -36.61 11.39 -9.78
N PRO A 14 -37.63 10.75 -10.39
CA PRO A 14 -38.97 11.32 -10.54
C PRO A 14 -39.68 11.57 -9.21
N ASP A 15 -39.15 11.07 -8.09
CA ASP A 15 -39.62 11.36 -6.73
C ASP A 15 -38.79 12.44 -5.99
N ALA A 16 -37.83 13.11 -6.65
CA ALA A 16 -37.03 14.18 -6.03
C ALA A 16 -37.89 15.33 -5.48
N ASP A 17 -39.04 15.60 -6.11
CA ASP A 17 -40.01 16.61 -5.68
C ASP A 17 -40.89 16.16 -4.49
N LYS A 18 -40.81 14.88 -4.09
CA LYS A 18 -41.45 14.34 -2.87
C LYS A 18 -40.52 14.33 -1.66
N VAL A 19 -39.26 14.73 -1.83
CA VAL A 19 -38.30 14.80 -0.73
C VAL A 19 -38.67 15.98 0.18
N ARG A 20 -38.85 15.71 1.47
CA ARG A 20 -39.20 16.73 2.47
C ARG A 20 -38.20 17.89 2.42
N PRO A 21 -38.65 19.17 2.42
CA PRO A 21 -37.76 20.33 2.33
C PRO A 21 -36.64 20.33 3.38
N GLU A 22 -36.90 19.77 4.56
CA GLU A 22 -35.93 19.63 5.64
C GLU A 22 -34.77 18.71 5.25
N ILE A 23 -35.06 17.59 4.55
CA ILE A 23 -34.05 16.65 4.06
C ILE A 23 -33.20 17.34 2.99
N LYS A 24 -33.83 18.06 2.05
CA LYS A 24 -33.12 18.79 1.00
C LYS A 24 -32.14 19.82 1.58
N LYS A 25 -32.60 20.62 2.56
CA LYS A 25 -31.76 21.61 3.25
C LYS A 25 -30.58 20.98 4.01
N ILE A 26 -30.73 19.75 4.51
CA ILE A 26 -29.63 19.00 5.13
C ILE A 26 -28.65 18.53 4.05
N CYS A 27 -29.14 17.90 2.98
CA CYS A 27 -28.33 17.37 1.89
C CYS A 27 -27.55 18.45 1.11
N GLU A 28 -28.11 19.66 0.98
CA GLU A 28 -27.45 20.80 0.33
C GLU A 28 -26.07 21.10 0.94
N LYS A 29 -25.87 20.85 2.25
CA LYS A 29 -24.58 21.04 2.92
C LYS A 29 -23.50 20.02 2.51
N PHE A 30 -23.91 18.89 1.93
CA PHE A 30 -23.01 17.83 1.47
C PHE A 30 -22.73 17.92 -0.03
N MET A 31 -23.42 18.83 -0.75
CA MET A 31 -23.18 19.08 -2.16
C MET A 31 -21.97 20.01 -2.29
N LEU A 32 -20.87 19.46 -2.79
CA LEU A 32 -19.68 20.26 -3.10
C LEU A 32 -19.86 20.92 -4.47
N SER A 33 -19.68 22.24 -4.51
CA SER A 33 -19.62 22.99 -5.77
C SER A 33 -18.28 22.76 -6.49
N ASP A 34 -18.24 22.99 -7.80
CA ASP A 34 -17.00 22.93 -8.58
C ASP A 34 -15.92 23.86 -8.01
N ASP A 35 -16.30 25.07 -7.56
CA ASP A 35 -15.40 26.01 -6.91
C ASP A 35 -14.81 25.44 -5.61
N SER A 36 -15.62 24.75 -4.82
CA SER A 36 -15.18 24.07 -3.60
C SER A 36 -14.18 22.95 -3.94
N LEU A 37 -14.45 22.15 -4.96
CA LEU A 37 -13.57 21.07 -5.41
C LEU A 37 -12.23 21.61 -5.92
N MET A 38 -12.25 22.67 -6.72
CA MET A 38 -11.03 23.33 -7.21
C MET A 38 -10.21 23.92 -6.07
N LYS A 39 -10.87 24.52 -5.06
CA LYS A 39 -10.19 25.04 -3.87
C LYS A 39 -9.52 23.92 -3.07
N VAL A 40 -10.20 22.80 -2.86
CA VAL A 40 -9.63 21.63 -2.16
C VAL A 40 -8.45 21.05 -2.95
N SER A 41 -8.58 20.90 -4.27
CA SER A 41 -7.51 20.42 -5.14
C SER A 41 -6.25 21.27 -5.01
N LYS A 42 -6.40 22.60 -5.02
CA LYS A 42 -5.27 23.52 -4.90
C LYS A 42 -4.59 23.41 -3.53
N ILE A 43 -5.37 23.35 -2.45
CA ILE A 43 -4.83 23.18 -1.09
C ILE A 43 -4.06 21.86 -1.00
N MET A 44 -4.61 20.77 -1.56
CA MET A 44 -3.96 19.47 -1.57
C MET A 44 -2.63 19.52 -2.33
N GLU A 45 -2.60 20.15 -3.50
CA GLU A 45 -1.37 20.35 -4.28
C GLU A 45 -0.32 21.16 -3.51
N ASP A 46 -0.72 22.24 -2.83
CA ASP A 46 0.17 23.05 -2.00
C ASP A 46 0.77 22.23 -0.84
N GLU A 47 -0.05 21.42 -0.15
CA GLU A 47 0.42 20.54 0.95
C GLU A 47 1.32 19.40 0.44
N MET A 48 1.02 18.81 -0.71
CA MET A 48 1.89 17.82 -1.37
C MET A 48 3.26 18.44 -1.63
N ASN A 49 3.30 19.62 -2.26
CA ASN A 49 4.53 20.33 -2.57
C ASN A 49 5.36 20.68 -1.33
N ARG A 50 4.71 21.09 -0.23
CA ARG A 50 5.37 21.29 1.08
C ARG A 50 5.97 19.98 1.61
N GLY A 51 5.19 18.89 1.57
CA GLY A 51 5.64 17.56 1.97
C GLY A 51 6.83 17.05 1.16
N LEU A 52 6.88 17.28 -0.15
CA LEU A 52 8.02 16.95 -1.02
C LEU A 52 9.29 17.72 -0.67
N ARG A 53 9.15 18.96 -0.18
CA ARG A 53 10.26 19.81 0.28
C ARG A 53 10.67 19.57 1.73
N ASN A 54 10.01 18.65 2.44
CA ASN A 54 10.21 18.41 3.88
C ASN A 54 9.93 19.67 4.72
N GLU A 55 8.98 20.49 4.26
CA GLU A 55 8.37 21.56 5.04
C GLU A 55 7.23 20.98 5.88
N PRO A 56 6.82 21.64 7.00
CA PRO A 56 5.63 21.22 7.73
C PRO A 56 4.45 21.11 6.76
N SER A 57 3.73 19.99 6.77
CA SER A 57 2.59 19.72 5.89
C SER A 57 1.66 18.74 6.59
N CYS A 58 0.38 18.73 6.24
CA CYS A 58 -0.50 17.64 6.64
C CYS A 58 -0.32 16.36 5.79
N LEU A 59 0.47 16.43 4.72
CA LEU A 59 0.83 15.31 3.84
C LEU A 59 2.32 15.01 3.94
N GLU A 60 2.66 13.83 4.47
CA GLU A 60 4.04 13.40 4.72
C GLU A 60 4.83 13.07 3.42
N MET A 61 4.14 12.64 2.36
CA MET A 61 4.71 12.29 1.06
C MET A 61 5.89 11.31 1.17
N LEU A 62 5.65 10.14 1.77
CA LEU A 62 6.69 9.18 2.16
C LEU A 62 7.18 8.38 0.94
N PRO A 63 8.50 8.24 0.73
CA PRO A 63 9.04 7.41 -0.35
C PRO A 63 8.88 5.93 -0.03
N SER A 64 8.45 5.14 -1.03
CA SER A 64 8.39 3.67 -0.95
C SER A 64 9.68 2.99 -1.42
N PHE A 65 10.63 3.75 -1.98
CA PHE A 65 11.87 3.28 -2.61
C PHE A 65 11.66 2.46 -3.90
N ILE A 66 10.43 2.32 -4.40
CA ILE A 66 10.18 1.72 -5.71
C ILE A 66 10.34 2.78 -6.80
N ARG A 67 11.27 2.53 -7.72
CA ARG A 67 11.75 3.49 -8.73
C ARG A 67 11.16 3.27 -10.13
N GLY A 68 10.21 2.37 -10.29
CA GLY A 68 9.58 2.09 -11.58
C GLY A 68 8.35 1.21 -11.44
N VAL A 69 7.53 1.22 -12.49
CA VAL A 69 6.39 0.32 -12.64
C VAL A 69 6.76 -0.90 -13.47
N PRO A 70 5.98 -1.99 -13.42
CA PRO A 70 6.23 -3.17 -14.23
C PRO A 70 6.28 -2.86 -15.73
N ASN A 71 7.13 -3.56 -16.46
CA ASN A 71 7.34 -3.37 -17.90
C ASN A 71 7.07 -4.64 -18.72
N GLY A 72 6.57 -5.71 -18.11
CA GLY A 72 6.23 -6.97 -18.76
C GLY A 72 7.42 -7.91 -18.96
N THR A 73 8.59 -7.60 -18.40
CA THR A 73 9.76 -8.49 -18.40
C THR A 73 9.91 -9.30 -17.13
N GLU A 74 9.01 -9.11 -16.16
CA GLU A 74 9.06 -9.71 -14.83
C GLU A 74 8.89 -11.24 -14.91
N ARG A 75 9.77 -11.98 -14.24
CA ARG A 75 9.73 -13.45 -14.21
C ARG A 75 10.12 -13.97 -12.85
N GLY A 76 9.55 -15.12 -12.48
CA GLY A 76 9.90 -15.84 -11.26
C GLY A 76 8.71 -16.08 -10.34
N ASP A 77 8.98 -16.81 -9.26
CA ASP A 77 8.01 -17.18 -8.24
C ASP A 77 8.28 -16.35 -7.00
N PHE A 78 7.25 -15.65 -6.52
CA PHE A 78 7.32 -14.69 -5.42
C PHE A 78 6.25 -15.00 -4.38
N LEU A 79 6.56 -14.80 -3.11
CA LEU A 79 5.57 -14.73 -2.06
C LEU A 79 5.13 -13.27 -1.87
N ALA A 80 3.85 -13.06 -1.58
CA ALA A 80 3.38 -11.79 -1.06
C ALA A 80 2.60 -12.01 0.23
N LEU A 81 2.94 -11.21 1.25
CA LEU A 81 2.25 -11.14 2.52
C LEU A 81 1.55 -9.80 2.60
N ASP A 82 0.22 -9.78 2.68
CA ASP A 82 -0.57 -8.56 2.76
C ASP A 82 -1.31 -8.47 4.08
N LEU A 83 -0.83 -7.57 4.95
CA LEU A 83 -1.38 -7.29 6.26
C LEU A 83 -1.95 -5.87 6.30
N GLY A 84 -3.28 -5.77 6.35
CA GLY A 84 -3.94 -4.46 6.34
C GLY A 84 -5.26 -4.32 7.09
N GLY A 85 -5.73 -5.37 7.78
CA GLY A 85 -6.96 -5.35 8.57
C GLY A 85 -7.08 -6.58 9.47
N THR A 86 -8.30 -6.97 9.83
CA THR A 86 -8.59 -8.15 10.68
C THR A 86 -8.21 -9.48 10.01
N ASN A 87 -8.01 -9.46 8.70
CA ASN A 87 -7.46 -10.58 7.94
C ASN A 87 -6.18 -10.14 7.25
N PHE A 88 -5.30 -11.11 7.02
CA PHE A 88 -4.15 -10.96 6.14
C PHE A 88 -4.15 -12.06 5.08
N ARG A 89 -3.35 -11.87 4.04
CA ARG A 89 -3.29 -12.78 2.90
C ARG A 89 -1.86 -13.21 2.67
N VAL A 90 -1.70 -14.49 2.35
CA VAL A 90 -0.45 -15.01 1.79
C VAL A 90 -0.74 -15.43 0.36
N LEU A 91 0.10 -15.00 -0.58
CA LEU A 91 -0.04 -15.26 -2.00
C LEU A 91 1.26 -15.89 -2.53
N LEU A 92 1.14 -16.89 -3.38
CA LEU A 92 2.16 -17.34 -4.31
C LEU A 92 1.86 -16.74 -5.68
N ILE A 93 2.79 -15.94 -6.20
CA ILE A 93 2.67 -15.22 -7.47
C ILE A 93 3.74 -15.77 -8.41
N LYS A 94 3.33 -16.32 -9.55
CA LYS A 94 4.23 -16.79 -10.60
C LYS A 94 4.14 -15.85 -11.80
N LEU A 95 5.23 -15.12 -12.05
CA LEU A 95 5.33 -14.14 -13.13
C LEU A 95 6.01 -14.77 -14.35
N LYS A 96 5.40 -14.58 -15.53
CA LYS A 96 5.91 -15.04 -16.83
C LYS A 96 5.79 -13.93 -17.87
N GLY A 97 6.49 -12.83 -17.66
CA GLY A 97 6.37 -11.62 -18.46
C GLY A 97 5.12 -10.83 -18.05
N ASP A 98 4.18 -10.70 -18.98
CA ASP A 98 2.88 -10.01 -18.80
C ASP A 98 1.79 -10.90 -18.18
N VAL A 99 2.09 -12.18 -17.93
CA VAL A 99 1.17 -13.13 -17.28
C VAL A 99 1.55 -13.33 -15.82
N ALA A 100 0.54 -13.22 -14.94
CA ALA A 100 0.67 -13.52 -13.52
C ALA A 100 -0.35 -14.59 -13.09
N GLU A 101 0.16 -15.73 -12.62
CA GLU A 101 -0.65 -16.76 -11.96
C GLU A 101 -0.58 -16.53 -10.44
N MET A 102 -1.73 -16.41 -9.78
CA MET A 102 -1.80 -16.11 -8.34
C MET A 102 -2.60 -17.19 -7.61
N THR A 103 -2.00 -17.79 -6.59
CA THR A 103 -2.69 -18.68 -5.64
C THR A 103 -2.56 -18.07 -4.25
N GLY A 104 -3.63 -18.09 -3.46
CA GLY A 104 -3.63 -17.35 -2.21
C GLY A 104 -4.56 -17.90 -1.15
N LYS A 105 -4.23 -17.61 0.11
CA LYS A 105 -5.02 -17.98 1.28
C LYS A 105 -5.18 -16.79 2.20
N VAL A 106 -6.39 -16.65 2.75
CA VAL A 106 -6.75 -15.60 3.70
C VAL A 106 -6.71 -16.18 5.10
N TYR A 107 -6.04 -15.49 6.00
CA TYR A 107 -5.91 -15.85 7.40
C TYR A 107 -6.55 -14.78 8.27
N ARG A 108 -7.34 -15.20 9.26
CA ARG A 108 -7.91 -14.30 10.26
C ARG A 108 -6.90 -14.07 11.37
N ILE A 109 -6.83 -12.84 11.85
CA ILE A 109 -6.06 -12.49 13.05
C ILE A 109 -7.06 -12.35 14.20
N PRO A 110 -6.93 -13.17 15.26
CA PRO A 110 -7.74 -13.01 16.47
C PRO A 110 -7.52 -11.62 17.10
N GLU A 111 -8.59 -11.04 17.69
CA GLU A 111 -8.56 -9.68 18.23
C GLU A 111 -7.57 -9.55 19.41
N GLU A 112 -7.45 -10.61 20.19
CA GLU A 112 -6.48 -10.76 21.27
C GLU A 112 -5.02 -10.72 20.78
N ILE A 113 -4.76 -11.22 19.57
CA ILE A 113 -3.43 -11.14 18.94
C ILE A 113 -3.21 -9.73 18.38
N MET A 114 -4.22 -9.14 17.72
CA MET A 114 -4.15 -7.77 17.17
C MET A 114 -3.83 -6.70 18.23
N ARG A 115 -4.32 -6.89 19.46
CA ARG A 115 -4.12 -5.98 20.60
C ARG A 115 -3.14 -6.52 21.65
N GLY A 116 -2.49 -7.64 21.34
CA GLY A 116 -1.59 -8.36 22.24
C GLY A 116 -0.17 -7.80 22.21
N VAL A 117 0.81 -8.70 22.30
CA VAL A 117 2.24 -8.38 22.20
C VAL A 117 2.70 -8.57 20.75
N GLY A 118 3.55 -7.68 20.27
CA GLY A 118 4.09 -7.72 18.90
C GLY A 118 4.69 -9.07 18.51
N THR A 119 5.50 -9.67 19.38
CA THR A 119 6.10 -10.98 19.12
C THR A 119 5.05 -12.05 18.80
N VAL A 120 3.94 -12.08 19.55
CA VAL A 120 2.83 -13.03 19.34
C VAL A 120 2.13 -12.78 18.00
N LEU A 121 1.97 -11.51 17.60
CA LEU A 121 1.42 -11.17 16.28
C LEU A 121 2.29 -11.70 15.14
N PHE A 122 3.60 -11.44 15.18
CA PHE A 122 4.51 -11.91 14.13
C PHE A 122 4.73 -13.42 14.17
N ASP A 123 4.69 -14.05 15.35
CA ASP A 123 4.72 -15.51 15.49
C ASP A 123 3.50 -16.15 14.83
N HIS A 124 2.30 -15.60 15.04
CA HIS A 124 1.06 -16.03 14.36
C HIS A 124 1.18 -15.92 12.83
N ILE A 125 1.68 -14.79 12.33
CA ILE A 125 1.92 -14.57 10.89
C ILE A 125 2.91 -15.62 10.35
N SER A 126 4.00 -15.86 11.07
CA SER A 126 5.02 -16.84 10.66
C SER A 126 4.49 -18.28 10.64
N GLN A 127 3.58 -18.64 11.56
CA GLN A 127 2.90 -19.94 11.55
C GLN A 127 2.02 -20.09 10.32
N CYS A 128 1.15 -19.12 10.03
CA CYS A 128 0.31 -19.18 8.83
C CYS A 128 1.12 -19.20 7.53
N LEU A 129 2.28 -18.55 7.51
CA LEU A 129 3.20 -18.62 6.39
C LEU A 129 3.78 -20.04 6.23
N ALA A 130 4.18 -20.68 7.33
CA ALA A 130 4.65 -22.07 7.29
C ALA A 130 3.57 -23.06 6.83
N ASP A 131 2.34 -22.89 7.32
CA ASP A 131 1.19 -23.70 6.89
C ASP A 131 0.93 -23.53 5.38
N PHE A 132 1.00 -22.31 4.87
CA PHE A 132 0.85 -22.04 3.44
C PHE A 132 1.96 -22.69 2.61
N LEU A 133 3.21 -22.61 3.07
CA LEU A 133 4.34 -23.23 2.37
C LEU A 133 4.25 -24.76 2.36
N GLU A 134 3.74 -25.36 3.43
CA GLU A 134 3.48 -26.81 3.50
C GLU A 134 2.39 -27.25 2.52
N GLU A 135 1.25 -26.55 2.51
CA GLU A 135 0.11 -26.85 1.64
C GLU A 135 0.44 -26.75 0.13
N HIS A 136 1.51 -26.04 -0.21
CA HIS A 136 1.96 -25.83 -1.58
C HIS A 136 3.27 -26.55 -1.92
N ASP A 137 3.77 -27.44 -1.05
CA ASP A 137 5.02 -28.21 -1.23
C ASP A 137 6.26 -27.31 -1.43
N LEU A 138 6.30 -26.16 -0.75
CA LEU A 138 7.36 -25.13 -0.88
C LEU A 138 8.32 -25.07 0.31
N LYS A 139 8.17 -25.92 1.34
CA LYS A 139 9.06 -25.93 2.52
C LYS A 139 10.52 -26.20 2.17
N GLU A 140 10.78 -27.04 1.18
CA GLU A 140 12.12 -27.40 0.72
C GLU A 140 12.68 -26.43 -0.35
N CYS A 141 11.87 -25.47 -0.81
CA CYS A 141 12.36 -24.46 -1.75
C CYS A 141 13.33 -23.51 -1.03
N LYS A 142 14.49 -23.27 -1.65
CA LYS A 142 15.45 -22.28 -1.16
C LYS A 142 14.84 -20.89 -1.26
N GLU A 143 14.82 -20.18 -0.12
CA GLU A 143 14.55 -18.75 0.06
C GLU A 143 13.69 -18.11 -1.05
N LEU A 144 12.37 -18.24 -0.92
CA LEU A 144 11.45 -17.54 -1.81
C LEU A 144 11.45 -16.03 -1.49
N PRO A 145 11.63 -15.16 -2.50
CA PRO A 145 11.53 -13.72 -2.31
C PRO A 145 10.11 -13.34 -1.88
N LEU A 146 9.99 -12.59 -0.80
CA LEU A 146 8.74 -12.16 -0.20
C LEU A 146 8.59 -10.64 -0.27
N GLY A 147 7.49 -10.20 -0.90
CA GLY A 147 6.98 -8.84 -0.80
C GLY A 147 6.06 -8.71 0.41
N PHE A 148 6.41 -7.87 1.37
CA PHE A 148 5.61 -7.62 2.57
C PHE A 148 4.81 -6.32 2.40
N THR A 149 3.54 -6.44 2.05
CA THR A 149 2.60 -5.33 2.09
C THR A 149 2.10 -5.12 3.52
N PHE A 150 2.51 -4.01 4.12
CA PHE A 150 2.19 -3.65 5.48
C PHE A 150 1.45 -2.31 5.51
N SER A 151 0.13 -2.39 5.63
CA SER A 151 -0.78 -1.27 5.37
C SER A 151 -1.02 -0.39 6.61
N PHE A 152 0.07 0.02 7.22
CA PHE A 152 0.12 0.96 8.35
C PHE A 152 1.13 2.07 8.07
N PRO A 153 1.06 3.20 8.79
CA PRO A 153 2.07 4.26 8.70
C PRO A 153 3.46 3.73 9.05
N VAL A 154 4.36 3.70 8.07
CA VAL A 154 5.74 3.22 8.22
C VAL A 154 6.71 4.26 7.70
N GLN A 155 7.68 4.61 8.53
CA GLN A 155 8.86 5.35 8.13
C GLN A 155 9.84 4.38 7.49
N GLN A 156 9.84 4.36 6.16
CA GLN A 156 10.68 3.45 5.40
C GLN A 156 12.07 4.06 5.20
N GLU A 157 13.12 3.28 5.45
CA GLU A 157 14.53 3.70 5.35
C GLU A 157 15.17 3.21 4.06
N ASN A 158 14.73 2.05 3.56
CA ASN A 158 15.10 1.44 2.28
C ASN A 158 14.00 0.43 1.85
N LEU A 159 14.22 -0.34 0.79
CA LEU A 159 13.22 -1.33 0.32
C LEU A 159 12.87 -2.41 1.35
N THR A 160 13.77 -2.78 2.27
CA THR A 160 13.62 -3.92 3.19
C THR A 160 13.72 -3.54 4.67
N THR A 161 13.57 -2.25 4.98
CA THR A 161 13.60 -1.71 6.35
C THR A 161 12.54 -0.64 6.50
N GLY A 162 11.68 -0.77 7.51
CA GLY A 162 10.70 0.25 7.81
C GLY A 162 10.19 0.20 9.24
N ARG A 163 10.23 1.33 9.92
CA ARG A 163 9.78 1.47 11.29
C ARG A 163 8.31 1.83 11.34
N LEU A 164 7.53 1.06 12.10
CA LEU A 164 6.13 1.42 12.36
C LEU A 164 6.09 2.76 13.11
N ILE A 165 5.33 3.73 12.59
CA ILE A 165 5.12 5.03 13.26
C ILE A 165 4.06 4.88 14.34
N SER A 166 2.89 4.36 13.97
CA SER A 166 1.77 4.15 14.87
C SER A 166 0.80 3.10 14.34
N TRP A 167 0.18 2.33 15.21
CA TRP A 167 -0.91 1.45 14.82
C TRP A 167 -2.17 2.21 14.42
N THR A 168 -2.93 1.63 13.49
CA THR A 168 -4.24 2.12 13.06
C THR A 168 -5.20 0.94 12.91
N LYS A 169 -6.43 1.18 12.43
CA LYS A 169 -7.39 0.11 12.06
C LYS A 169 -7.68 -0.90 13.20
N GLY A 170 -7.62 -0.43 14.45
CA GLY A 170 -7.91 -1.23 15.66
C GLY A 170 -6.77 -2.14 16.14
N PHE A 171 -5.61 -2.14 15.48
CA PHE A 171 -4.40 -2.79 15.97
C PHE A 171 -3.81 -2.01 17.15
N ASN A 172 -3.16 -2.73 18.07
CA ASN A 172 -2.39 -2.14 19.16
C ASN A 172 -1.38 -3.16 19.71
N ALA A 173 -0.61 -3.80 18.83
CA ALA A 173 0.36 -4.81 19.25
C ALA A 173 1.56 -4.15 19.93
N LYS A 174 1.72 -4.41 21.23
CA LYS A 174 2.71 -3.73 22.08
C LYS A 174 4.13 -4.06 21.66
N GLY A 175 5.01 -3.05 21.68
CA GLY A 175 6.43 -3.21 21.39
C GLY A 175 6.79 -3.25 19.90
N VAL A 176 5.87 -2.88 19.01
CA VAL A 176 6.14 -2.79 17.54
C VAL A 176 6.32 -1.36 17.06
N GLU A 177 5.62 -0.38 17.66
CA GLU A 177 5.81 1.03 17.30
C GLU A 177 7.28 1.45 17.54
N GLY A 178 7.88 2.11 16.54
CA GLY A 178 9.30 2.45 16.47
C GLY A 178 10.23 1.31 16.03
N GLN A 179 9.74 0.07 15.93
CA GLN A 179 10.53 -1.09 15.51
C GLN A 179 10.44 -1.36 14.02
N ASP A 180 11.48 -1.97 13.46
CA ASP A 180 11.52 -2.43 12.07
C ASP A 180 10.62 -3.65 11.89
N VAL A 181 9.51 -3.47 11.16
CA VAL A 181 8.51 -4.53 10.96
C VAL A 181 9.03 -5.68 10.10
N VAL A 182 10.01 -5.42 9.23
CA VAL A 182 10.66 -6.47 8.44
C VAL A 182 11.51 -7.34 9.37
N GLN A 183 12.26 -6.72 10.28
CA GLN A 183 13.05 -7.45 11.26
C GLN A 183 12.15 -8.26 12.21
N CYS A 184 11.02 -7.70 12.66
CA CYS A 184 10.05 -8.43 13.47
C CYS A 184 9.54 -9.71 12.78
N LEU A 185 9.26 -9.64 11.47
CA LEU A 185 8.85 -10.80 10.67
C LEU A 185 9.99 -11.81 10.50
N ARG A 186 11.20 -11.34 10.17
CA ARG A 186 12.39 -12.19 10.05
C ARG A 186 12.68 -12.94 11.35
N ASP A 187 12.62 -12.24 12.49
CA ASP A 187 12.85 -12.83 13.80
C ASP A 187 11.81 -13.90 14.13
N ALA A 188 10.55 -13.71 13.74
CA ALA A 188 9.50 -14.71 13.91
C ALA A 188 9.75 -15.96 13.07
N CYS A 189 10.09 -15.81 11.79
CA CYS A 189 10.47 -16.94 10.94
C CYS A 189 11.71 -17.68 11.48
N ASN A 190 12.73 -16.94 11.93
CA ASN A 190 13.95 -17.50 12.52
C ASN A 190 13.71 -18.31 13.80
N ARG A 191 12.72 -17.91 14.63
CA ARG A 191 12.35 -18.66 15.84
C ARG A 191 11.80 -20.05 15.52
N ARG A 192 11.13 -20.23 14.37
CA ARG A 192 10.52 -21.51 13.98
C ARG A 192 11.52 -22.53 13.44
N LYS A 193 12.52 -22.07 12.68
CA LYS A 193 13.58 -22.87 12.03
C LYS A 193 13.12 -23.85 10.92
N ASP A 194 11.82 -23.90 10.61
CA ASP A 194 11.24 -24.79 9.60
C ASP A 194 10.91 -24.08 8.26
N ILE A 195 11.08 -22.76 8.21
CA ILE A 195 10.89 -21.95 7.01
C ILE A 195 12.02 -20.93 6.88
N SER A 196 12.41 -20.62 5.63
CA SER A 196 13.30 -19.52 5.30
C SER A 196 12.65 -18.62 4.27
N ILE A 197 12.55 -17.32 4.59
CA ILE A 197 12.00 -16.31 3.70
C ILE A 197 13.00 -15.17 3.50
N ASP A 198 13.06 -14.65 2.28
CA ASP A 198 13.83 -13.45 1.98
C ASP A 198 12.88 -12.28 1.74
N VAL A 199 12.72 -11.40 2.74
CA VAL A 199 11.92 -10.19 2.56
C VAL A 199 12.70 -9.20 1.70
N VAL A 200 12.32 -9.11 0.41
CA VAL A 200 12.99 -8.29 -0.61
C VAL A 200 12.34 -6.91 -0.79
N ALA A 201 11.11 -6.73 -0.33
CA ALA A 201 10.43 -5.45 -0.38
C ALA A 201 9.38 -5.31 0.73
N LEU A 202 9.36 -4.15 1.38
CA LEU A 202 8.30 -3.64 2.24
C LEU A 202 7.49 -2.62 1.45
N LEU A 203 6.18 -2.82 1.41
CA LEU A 203 5.26 -2.08 0.56
C LEU A 203 4.10 -1.53 1.40
N ASN A 204 3.51 -0.43 0.94
CA ASN A 204 2.19 -0.03 1.38
C ASN A 204 1.13 -0.57 0.41
N ASP A 205 -0.11 -0.75 0.88
CA ASP A 205 -1.24 -1.19 0.05
C ASP A 205 -1.47 -0.33 -1.19
N THR A 206 -1.36 1.00 -1.08
CA THR A 206 -1.50 1.89 -2.24
C THR A 206 -0.45 1.59 -3.30
N VAL A 207 0.81 1.38 -2.90
CA VAL A 207 1.93 1.08 -3.81
C VAL A 207 1.73 -0.29 -4.45
N GLY A 208 1.36 -1.30 -3.68
CA GLY A 208 1.00 -2.61 -4.23
C GLY A 208 -0.18 -2.53 -5.21
N THR A 209 -1.17 -1.68 -4.93
CA THR A 209 -2.33 -1.43 -5.81
C THR A 209 -1.89 -0.79 -7.13
N LEU A 210 -1.05 0.25 -7.07
CA LEU A 210 -0.48 0.89 -8.26
C LEU A 210 0.29 -0.13 -9.12
N MET A 211 1.16 -0.93 -8.50
CA MET A 211 1.97 -1.91 -9.22
C MET A 211 1.12 -3.01 -9.87
N ALA A 212 0.11 -3.52 -9.16
CA ALA A 212 -0.80 -4.54 -9.69
C ALA A 212 -1.65 -4.01 -10.86
N CYS A 213 -2.08 -2.74 -10.80
CA CYS A 213 -2.77 -2.08 -11.90
C CYS A 213 -1.84 -1.81 -13.08
N ALA A 214 -0.63 -1.27 -12.82
CA ALA A 214 0.37 -0.96 -13.83
C ALA A 214 0.87 -2.21 -14.56
N PHE A 215 0.89 -3.37 -13.90
CA PHE A 215 1.18 -4.66 -14.52
C PHE A 215 0.17 -5.02 -15.62
N LYS A 216 -1.11 -4.66 -15.46
CA LYS A 216 -2.17 -4.91 -16.45
C LYS A 216 -2.32 -3.78 -17.46
N ASP A 217 -2.09 -2.55 -17.03
CA ASP A 217 -2.23 -1.34 -17.83
C ASP A 217 -1.08 -0.38 -17.52
N SER A 218 -0.11 -0.34 -18.43
CA SER A 218 1.07 0.54 -18.35
C SER A 218 0.75 2.03 -18.25
N THR A 219 -0.49 2.45 -18.53
CA THR A 219 -0.91 3.85 -18.39
C THR A 219 -1.32 4.23 -16.97
N CYS A 220 -1.40 3.26 -16.04
CA CYS A 220 -1.77 3.52 -14.65
C CYS A 220 -0.75 4.45 -13.95
N GLN A 221 -1.23 5.56 -13.39
CA GLN A 221 -0.39 6.58 -12.75
C GLN A 221 -0.61 6.70 -11.22
N ILE A 222 -1.76 6.26 -10.73
CA ILE A 222 -2.20 6.48 -9.34
C ILE A 222 -2.83 5.21 -8.80
N GLY A 223 -2.39 4.77 -7.62
CA GLY A 223 -3.07 3.75 -6.83
C GLY A 223 -3.82 4.40 -5.67
N VAL A 224 -5.12 4.13 -5.53
CA VAL A 224 -5.95 4.70 -4.46
C VAL A 224 -6.62 3.58 -3.67
N ILE A 225 -6.58 3.68 -2.35
CA ILE A 225 -7.33 2.84 -1.42
C ILE A 225 -8.51 3.64 -0.89
N LEU A 226 -9.72 3.12 -1.10
CA LEU A 226 -10.97 3.65 -0.55
C LEU A 226 -11.64 2.56 0.29
N GLY A 227 -11.33 2.50 1.59
CA GLY A 227 -11.84 1.48 2.50
C GLY A 227 -12.02 2.02 3.92
N THR A 228 -11.65 1.22 4.92
CA THR A 228 -11.62 1.67 6.34
C THR A 228 -10.78 2.92 6.54
N GLY A 229 -9.75 3.10 5.70
CA GLY A 229 -9.04 4.36 5.53
C GLY A 229 -8.97 4.75 4.06
N THR A 230 -8.52 5.97 3.81
CA THR A 230 -8.24 6.47 2.47
C THR A 230 -6.75 6.78 2.36
N ASN A 231 -6.11 6.28 1.30
CA ASN A 231 -4.73 6.61 0.99
C ASN A 231 -4.51 6.60 -0.53
N ALA A 232 -3.46 7.26 -1.01
CA ALA A 232 -3.09 7.26 -2.42
C ALA A 232 -1.58 7.17 -2.60
N CYS A 233 -1.15 6.63 -3.73
CA CYS A 233 0.23 6.72 -4.19
C CYS A 233 0.29 7.04 -5.67
N TYR A 234 1.43 7.58 -6.10
CA TYR A 234 1.72 7.87 -7.50
C TYR A 234 3.24 7.87 -7.72
N MET A 235 3.67 7.83 -8.99
CA MET A 235 5.08 7.98 -9.35
C MET A 235 5.44 9.48 -9.45
N GLU A 236 6.48 9.90 -8.74
CA GLU A 236 6.98 11.27 -8.73
C GLU A 236 8.42 11.35 -9.24
N LYS A 237 8.76 12.43 -9.94
CA LYS A 237 10.13 12.68 -10.40
C LYS A 237 11.03 13.06 -9.22
N LEU A 238 12.23 12.48 -9.17
CA LEU A 238 13.19 12.80 -8.12
C LEU A 238 13.58 14.29 -8.08
N SER A 239 13.57 14.96 -9.24
CA SER A 239 13.82 16.41 -9.33
C SER A 239 12.83 17.25 -8.50
N ASN A 240 11.62 16.73 -8.25
CA ASN A 240 10.59 17.38 -7.46
C ASN A 240 10.69 17.04 -5.97
N CYS A 241 11.59 16.14 -5.59
CA CYS A 241 11.72 15.58 -4.25
C CYS A 241 13.07 15.96 -3.60
N PRO A 242 13.35 17.24 -3.32
CA PRO A 242 14.65 17.65 -2.78
C PRO A 242 14.99 16.98 -1.45
N LYS A 243 13.98 16.56 -0.67
CA LYS A 243 14.18 15.80 0.58
C LYS A 243 14.83 14.42 0.38
N LEU A 244 14.79 13.87 -0.83
CA LEU A 244 15.35 12.56 -1.15
C LEU A 244 16.81 12.63 -1.64
N LYS A 245 17.37 13.83 -1.86
CA LYS A 245 18.76 13.99 -2.29
C LYS A 245 19.76 13.31 -1.37
N LYS A 246 19.46 13.24 -0.06
CA LYS A 246 20.27 12.55 0.94
C LYS A 246 20.50 11.05 0.67
N TYR A 247 19.69 10.43 -0.20
CA TYR A 247 19.81 9.01 -0.55
C TYR A 247 20.69 8.77 -1.79
N GLY A 248 21.19 9.81 -2.47
CA GLY A 248 22.08 9.64 -3.63
C GLY A 248 21.41 9.05 -4.88
N PHE A 249 20.08 9.11 -4.97
CA PHE A 249 19.31 8.55 -6.08
C PHE A 249 19.58 9.20 -7.45
N ASP A 250 20.10 10.43 -7.45
CA ASP A 250 20.44 11.15 -8.67
C ASP A 250 21.66 10.55 -9.38
N ASP A 251 22.54 9.84 -8.65
CA ASP A 251 23.79 9.30 -9.18
C ASP A 251 23.71 7.80 -9.57
N ASP A 252 22.60 7.13 -9.24
CA ASP A 252 22.40 5.72 -9.56
C ASP A 252 21.94 5.46 -11.01
N ARG A 253 21.92 4.19 -11.43
CA ARG A 253 21.46 3.78 -12.77
C ARG A 253 19.95 3.51 -12.85
N TYR A 254 19.21 3.70 -11.76
CA TYR A 254 17.78 3.39 -11.69
C TYR A 254 16.94 4.54 -12.26
N PRO A 255 15.67 4.31 -12.63
CA PRO A 255 14.84 5.36 -13.20
C PRO A 255 14.71 6.55 -12.25
N LYS A 256 14.67 7.77 -12.77
CA LYS A 256 14.69 9.02 -11.97
C LYS A 256 13.31 9.43 -11.43
N GLU A 257 12.53 8.42 -11.06
CA GLU A 257 11.22 8.53 -10.47
C GLU A 257 11.15 7.62 -9.23
N VAL A 258 10.23 7.91 -8.32
CA VAL A 258 9.98 7.12 -7.12
C VAL A 258 8.51 7.17 -6.77
N SER A 259 7.93 6.07 -6.31
CA SER A 259 6.55 6.13 -5.80
C SER A 259 6.49 6.75 -4.41
N LEU A 260 5.54 7.65 -4.24
CA LEU A 260 5.24 8.36 -2.99
C LEU A 260 3.86 7.98 -2.51
N LYS A 261 3.70 7.91 -1.18
CA LYS A 261 2.45 7.59 -0.48
C LYS A 261 2.20 8.56 0.68
#